data_AF-A0A4V1V5T6-F1
#
_entry.id   AF-A0A4V1V5T6-F1
#
_cell.length_a   1.000
_cell.length_b   1.000
_cell.length_c   1.000
_cell.angle_alpha   90.00
_cell.angle_beta   90.00
_cell.angle_gamma   90.00
#
_symmetry.space_group_name_H-M   'P 1'
#
loop_
_entity.id
_entity.type
_entity.pdbx_description
1 polymer ?
#
loop_
_entity_poly.entity_id
_entity_poly.type
_entity_poly.pdbx_seq_one_letter_code
_entity_poly.pdbx_strand_id
1 'polypeptide(L)'
;MSFTNSLRRTWFGNVRADLLSGMVVALALIPEAIGFSVIAGVDPKVGLYASVVIATVIAFVGGRPAMISAATAATAVLMVGLVRDHGVQYLFAATILMGVFQILA
;
A
#
# COMPACT_ATOMS: atom_id res chain seq x y z
N MET A 1 -12.82 7.16 29.50
CA MET A 1 -11.92 8.10 28.77
C MET A 1 -12.76 8.83 27.75
N SER A 2 -12.78 10.17 27.75
CA SER A 2 -13.55 10.93 26.75
C SER A 2 -13.07 10.59 25.32
N PHE A 3 -14.00 10.47 24.38
CA PHE A 3 -13.73 10.19 22.96
C PHE A 3 -12.65 11.10 22.37
N THR A 4 -12.67 12.38 22.76
CA THR A 4 -11.68 13.40 22.39
C THR A 4 -10.26 13.09 22.87
N ASN A 5 -10.10 12.50 24.05
CA ASN A 5 -8.78 12.11 24.56
C ASN A 5 -8.21 10.90 23.84
N SER A 6 -9.07 9.98 23.36
CA SER A 6 -8.63 8.85 22.54
C SER A 6 -8.09 9.34 21.20
N LEU A 7 -8.86 10.18 20.48
CA LEU A 7 -8.45 10.80 19.22
C LEU A 7 -7.13 11.56 19.33
N ARG A 8 -6.98 12.39 20.36
CA ARG A 8 -5.74 13.16 20.58
C ARG A 8 -4.53 12.25 20.78
N ARG A 9 -4.71 11.12 21.47
CA ARG A 9 -3.64 10.15 21.73
C ARG A 9 -3.29 9.32 20.50
N THR A 10 -4.26 8.99 19.66
CA THR A 10 -4.03 8.25 18.41
C THR A 10 -3.32 9.11 17.37
N TRP A 11 -3.70 10.38 17.22
CA TRP A 11 -3.14 11.27 16.18
C TRP A 11 -1.87 12.00 16.61
N PHE A 12 -1.73 12.33 17.90
CA PHE A 12 -0.64 13.15 18.42
C PHE A 12 0.09 12.51 19.61
N GLY A 13 -0.09 11.20 19.82
CA GLY A 13 0.54 10.48 20.92
C GLY A 13 2.05 10.38 20.80
N ASN A 14 2.58 10.18 19.58
CA ASN A 14 4.02 10.01 19.36
C ASN A 14 4.51 10.51 17.99
N VAL A 15 4.25 11.79 17.71
CA VAL A 15 4.58 12.45 16.42
C VAL A 15 6.04 12.24 15.99
N ARG A 16 6.99 12.29 16.93
CA ARG A 16 8.42 12.12 16.60
C ARG A 16 8.72 10.70 16.10
N ALA A 17 8.23 9.67 16.78
CA ALA A 17 8.47 8.30 16.36
C ALA A 17 7.71 7.97 15.07
N ASP A 18 6.50 8.49 14.90
CA ASP A 18 5.67 8.27 13.71
C ASP A 18 6.33 8.90 12.47
N LEU A 19 6.87 10.12 12.59
CA LEU A 19 7.61 10.77 11.50
C LEU A 19 8.91 10.02 11.17
N LEU A 20 9.72 9.66 12.17
CA LEU A 20 10.98 8.97 11.95
C LEU A 20 10.76 7.58 11.33
N SER A 21 9.82 6.81 11.87
CA SER A 21 9.48 5.48 11.33
C SER A 21 8.90 5.58 9.92
N GLY A 22 8.01 6.55 9.66
CA GLY A 22 7.45 6.81 8.33
C GLY A 22 8.54 7.12 7.30
N MET A 23 9.52 7.97 7.63
CA MET A 23 10.65 8.27 6.74
C MET A 23 11.51 7.03 6.45
N VAL A 24 11.85 6.26 7.49
CA VAL A 24 12.66 5.03 7.35
C VAL A 24 11.95 4.02 6.46
N VAL A 25 10.66 3.80 6.71
CA VAL A 25 9.85 2.86 5.93
C VAL A 25 9.66 3.34 4.49
N ALA A 26 9.42 4.63 4.26
CA ALA A 26 9.31 5.19 2.92
C ALA A 26 10.60 4.97 2.11
N LEU A 27 11.76 5.18 2.73
CA LEU A 27 13.05 4.91 2.09
C LEU A 27 13.26 3.41 1.80
N ALA A 28 12.83 2.53 2.71
CA ALA A 28 12.90 1.09 2.51
C ALA A 28 11.96 0.57 1.39
N LEU A 29 10.78 1.18 1.26
CA LEU A 29 9.77 0.80 0.27
C LEU A 29 10.13 1.13 -1.17
N ILE A 30 10.96 2.16 -1.42
CA ILE A 30 11.34 2.58 -2.78
C ILE A 30 11.97 1.42 -3.57
N PRO A 31 13.08 0.80 -3.12
CA PRO A 31 13.69 -0.30 -3.86
C PRO A 31 12.79 -1.55 -3.89
N GLU A 32 12.01 -1.78 -2.84
CA GLU A 32 11.08 -2.92 -2.75
C GLU A 32 9.97 -2.84 -3.82
N ALA A 33 9.29 -1.69 -3.93
CA ALA A 33 8.24 -1.46 -4.92
C ALA A 33 8.75 -1.52 -6.37
N ILE A 34 9.99 -1.04 -6.60
CA ILE A 34 10.67 -1.16 -7.89
C ILE A 34 10.92 -2.65 -8.21
N GLY A 35 11.46 -3.42 -7.26
CA GLY A 35 11.73 -4.85 -7.43
C GLY A 35 10.46 -5.65 -7.75
N PHE A 36 9.37 -5.39 -7.02
CA PHE A 36 8.10 -6.07 -7.26
C PHE A 36 7.46 -5.72 -8.61
N SER A 37 7.61 -4.48 -9.07
CA SER A 37 7.15 -4.09 -10.40
C SER A 37 7.91 -4.84 -11.50
N VAL A 38 9.22 -5.00 -11.33
CA VAL A 38 10.05 -5.78 -12.26
C VAL A 38 9.65 -7.26 -12.26
N ILE A 39 9.39 -7.84 -11.08
CA ILE A 39 8.90 -9.22 -10.98
C ILE A 39 7.56 -9.37 -11.71
N ALA A 40 6.63 -8.42 -11.52
CA ALA A 40 5.32 -8.40 -12.17
C ALA A 40 5.37 -8.09 -13.69
N GLY A 41 6.54 -7.73 -14.24
CA GLY A 41 6.71 -7.39 -15.66
C GLY A 41 6.09 -6.05 -16.05
N VAL A 42 5.98 -5.10 -15.10
CA VAL A 42 5.42 -3.76 -15.33
C VAL A 42 6.45 -2.66 -15.08
N ASP A 43 6.18 -1.45 -15.59
CA ASP A 43 7.03 -0.29 -15.35
C ASP A 43 7.14 0.00 -13.83
N PRO A 44 8.35 0.24 -13.28
CA PRO A 44 8.57 0.56 -11.86
C PRO A 44 7.71 1.68 -11.29
N LYS A 45 7.26 2.62 -12.14
CA LYS A 45 6.35 3.69 -11.74
C LYS A 45 5.03 3.14 -11.20
N VAL A 46 4.55 2.02 -11.73
CA VAL A 46 3.28 1.41 -11.31
C VAL A 46 3.34 1.00 -9.84
N GLY A 47 4.40 0.31 -9.39
CA GLY A 47 4.54 -0.07 -7.99
C GLY A 47 4.77 1.11 -7.04
N LEU A 48 5.48 2.15 -7.48
CA LEU A 48 5.67 3.37 -6.71
C LEU A 48 4.35 4.13 -6.53
N TYR A 49 3.57 4.31 -7.60
CA TYR A 49 2.25 4.93 -7.52
C TYR A 49 1.29 4.11 -6.64
N ALA A 50 1.27 2.78 -6.81
CA ALA A 50 0.45 1.92 -5.98
C ALA A 50 0.80 2.07 -4.49
N SER A 51 2.10 2.08 -4.15
CA SER A 51 2.54 2.20 -2.76
C SER A 51 2.14 3.53 -2.12
N VAL A 52 2.29 4.64 -2.84
CA VAL A 52 1.89 5.98 -2.33
C VAL A 52 0.38 6.07 -2.14
N VAL A 53 -0.40 5.60 -3.12
CA VAL A 53 -1.87 5.66 -3.06
C VAL A 53 -2.39 4.78 -1.93
N ILE A 54 -1.93 3.53 -1.81
CA ILE A 54 -2.36 2.60 -0.76
C ILE A 54 -1.98 3.14 0.62
N ALA A 55 -0.74 3.60 0.80
CA ALA A 55 -0.30 4.15 2.09
C ALA A 55 -1.12 5.37 2.51
N THR A 56 -1.45 6.26 1.55
CA THR A 56 -2.29 7.43 1.82
C THR A 56 -3.70 7.03 2.22
N VAL A 57 -4.34 6.12 1.47
CA VAL A 57 -5.71 5.66 1.77
C VAL A 57 -5.79 4.97 3.12
N ILE A 58 -4.84 4.05 3.41
CA ILE A 58 -4.81 3.29 4.65
C ILE A 58 -4.45 4.15 5.86
N ALA A 59 -3.70 5.24 5.69
CA ALA A 59 -3.48 6.20 6.78
C ALA A 59 -4.77 6.82 7.32
N PHE A 60 -5.82 6.96 6.48
CA PHE A 60 -7.12 7.49 6.89
C PHE A 60 -8.15 6.42 7.24
N VAL A 61 -8.21 5.35 6.44
CA VAL A 61 -9.29 4.34 6.52
C VAL A 61 -8.84 3.06 7.24
N GLY A 62 -7.55 2.89 7.50
CA GLY A 62 -6.98 1.69 8.12
C GLY A 62 -7.42 1.48 9.56
N GLY A 63 -7.75 0.24 9.91
CA GLY A 63 -8.20 -0.13 11.27
C GLY A 63 -7.08 -0.35 12.29
N ARG A 64 -5.82 -0.51 11.84
CA ARG A 64 -4.68 -0.82 12.72
C ARG A 64 -3.53 0.18 12.51
N PRO A 65 -3.35 1.15 13.44
CA PRO A 65 -2.25 2.10 13.39
C PRO A 65 -0.88 1.41 13.36
N ALA A 66 0.10 2.06 12.72
CA ALA A 66 1.46 1.57 12.48
C ALA A 66 1.60 0.35 11.56
N MET A 67 0.52 -0.16 10.97
CA MET A 67 0.59 -1.15 9.89
C MET A 67 0.76 -0.46 8.54
N ILE A 68 1.74 -0.91 7.76
CA ILE A 68 2.07 -0.36 6.45
C ILE A 68 1.44 -1.23 5.37
N SER A 69 0.75 -0.59 4.43
CA SER A 69 0.18 -1.23 3.25
C SER A 69 0.79 -0.61 2.00
N ALA A 70 1.36 -1.45 1.13
CA ALA A 70 2.04 -1.05 -0.10
C ALA A 70 2.06 -2.22 -1.12
N ALA A 71 2.77 -2.07 -2.23
CA ALA A 71 3.03 -3.18 -3.15
C ALA A 71 3.83 -4.28 -2.44
N THR A 72 3.43 -5.55 -2.58
CA THR A 72 4.11 -6.71 -1.96
C THR A 72 4.47 -7.77 -2.99
N ALA A 73 5.47 -8.61 -2.68
CA ALA A 73 5.83 -9.75 -3.51
C ALA A 73 4.65 -10.72 -3.73
N ALA A 74 3.84 -10.95 -2.69
CA ALA A 74 2.73 -11.88 -2.73
C ALA A 74 1.70 -11.51 -3.80
N THR A 75 1.38 -10.22 -3.95
CA THR A 75 0.48 -9.76 -5.01
C THR A 75 1.18 -9.67 -6.35
N ALA A 76 2.45 -9.24 -6.40
CA ALA A 76 3.21 -9.10 -7.64
C ALA A 76 3.37 -10.43 -8.41
N VAL A 77 3.67 -11.54 -7.71
CA VAL A 77 3.86 -12.85 -8.35
C VAL A 77 2.56 -13.36 -9.01
N LEU A 78 1.40 -13.08 -8.40
CA LEU A 78 0.10 -13.45 -8.97
C LEU A 78 -0.20 -12.68 -10.27
N MET A 79 0.26 -11.44 -10.36
CA MET A 79 0.00 -10.58 -11.52
C MET A 79 0.90 -10.90 -12.72
N VAL A 80 1.98 -11.67 -12.56
CA VAL A 80 2.92 -12.01 -13.64
C VAL A 80 2.20 -12.68 -14.81
N GLY A 81 1.40 -13.72 -14.54
CA GLY A 81 0.65 -14.43 -15.58
C GLY A 81 -0.38 -13.53 -16.26
N LEU A 82 -1.13 -12.77 -15.46
CA LEU A 82 -2.16 -11.86 -15.97
C LEU A 82 -1.58 -10.78 -16.90
N VAL A 83 -0.48 -10.15 -16.50
CA VAL A 83 0.19 -9.12 -17.30
C VAL A 83 0.78 -9.70 -18.57
N ARG A 84 1.38 -10.90 -18.51
CA ARG A 84 1.95 -11.56 -19.69
C ARG A 84 0.88 -11.94 -20.71
N ASP A 85 -0.25 -12.47 -20.26
CA ASP A 85 -1.26 -13.03 -21.15
C ASP A 85 -2.28 -11.98 -21.64
N HIS A 86 -2.55 -10.94 -20.83
CA HIS A 86 -3.63 -9.97 -21.08
C HIS A 86 -3.18 -8.50 -21.03
N GLY A 87 -1.94 -8.22 -20.63
CA GLY A 87 -1.39 -6.87 -20.53
C GLY A 87 -1.68 -6.16 -19.21
N VAL A 88 -1.09 -4.97 -19.06
CA VAL A 88 -1.12 -4.16 -17.82
C VAL A 88 -2.52 -3.62 -17.51
N GLN A 89 -3.35 -3.41 -18.53
CA GLN A 89 -4.73 -2.93 -18.38
C GLN A 89 -5.58 -3.89 -17.53
N TYR A 90 -5.36 -5.20 -17.71
CA TYR A 90 -6.04 -6.23 -16.92
C TYR A 90 -5.57 -6.27 -15.47
N LEU A 91 -4.31 -5.93 -15.19
CA LEU A 91 -3.83 -5.74 -13.81
C LEU A 91 -4.62 -4.63 -13.12
N PHE A 92 -4.84 -3.49 -13.77
CA PHE A 92 -5.63 -2.40 -13.18
C PHE A 92 -7.08 -2.81 -12.94
N ALA A 93 -7.72 -3.45 -13.91
CA ALA A 93 -9.08 -3.96 -13.77
C ALA A 93 -9.20 -4.98 -12.62
N ALA A 94 -8.26 -5.93 -12.53
CA ALA A 94 -8.21 -6.93 -11.46
C ALA A 94 -7.98 -6.28 -10.09
N THR A 95 -7.16 -5.23 -10.01
CA THR A 95 -6.89 -4.50 -8.75
C THR A 95 -8.14 -3.78 -8.25
N ILE A 96 -8.88 -3.13 -9.15
CA ILE A 96 -10.17 -2.50 -8.80
C ILE A 96 -11.17 -3.56 -8.34
N LEU A 97 -11.29 -4.67 -9.08
CA LEU A 97 -12.20 -5.76 -8.73
C LEU A 97 -11.84 -6.38 -7.37
N MET A 98 -10.56 -6.59 -7.10
CA MET A 98 -10.06 -7.04 -5.79
C MET A 98 -10.49 -6.08 -4.68
N GLY A 99 -10.35 -4.76 -4.87
CA GLY A 99 -10.81 -3.76 -3.90
C GLY A 99 -12.31 -3.81 -3.64
N VAL A 100 -13.12 -4.01 -4.69
CA VAL A 100 -14.58 -4.19 -4.53
C VAL A 100 -14.88 -5.42 -3.70
N PHE A 101 -14.24 -6.56 -3.97
CA PHE A 101 -14.43 -7.77 -3.18
C PHE A 101 -14.00 -7.59 -1.71
N GLN A 102 -12.92 -6.86 -1.46
CA GLN A 102 -12.46 -6.57 -0.09
C GLN A 102 -13.44 -5.70 0.71
N ILE A 103 -14.24 -4.86 0.05
CA ILE A 103 -15.24 -4.00 0.71
C ILE A 103 -16.54 -4.79 0.99
N LEU A 104 -16.88 -5.74 0.11
CA LEU A 104 -18.12 -6.53 0.22
C LEU A 104 -18.00 -7.74 1.16
N ALA A 105 -16.78 -8.25 1.36
CA ALA A 105 -16.48 -9.38 2.24
C ALA A 105 -16.35 -8.94 3.71
#